data_AF-A0A7L5YLG0-F1
#
_entry.id   AF-A0A7L5YLG0-F1
#
_cell.length_a   1.000
_cell.length_b   1.000
_cell.length_c   1.000
_cell.angle_alpha   90.00
_cell.angle_beta   90.00
_cell.angle_gamma   90.00
#
_symmetry.space_group_name_H-M   'P 1'
#
loop_
_entity.id
_entity.type
_entity.pdbx_description
1 polymer ?
#
loop_
_entity_poly.entity_id
_entity_poly.type
_entity_poly.pdbx_seq_one_letter_code
_entity_poly.pdbx_strand_id
1 'polypeptide(L)'
;MSSFTMNMPIGSASATLSVPALNTYAVTLQDGVSGYSGTADTMINAWAPAAAPGSAVDVYVRQPGVKSVLVQFDLTAITNLAQVDEAKIGFFVPYVGSNAVTMNAYELLKSWSESSASWLNAASGTGWEMPGASGPTDRATAMTDSQTVSAGGSWVWFDVSDLAQTWIMHPETNHGIVIVGGGHVNAELQAISSDFPVTFMRPQLRLVYAAP
;
A
#
# COMPACT_ATOMS: atom_id res chain seq x y z
N MET A 1 12.30 -7.92 -81.65
CA MET A 1 11.97 -6.70 -80.90
C MET A 1 11.61 -7.11 -79.48
N SER A 2 12.16 -6.38 -78.51
CA SER A 2 12.46 -6.76 -77.13
C SER A 2 11.29 -7.21 -76.25
N SER A 3 11.49 -8.30 -75.51
CA SER A 3 10.72 -8.64 -74.30
C SER A 3 11.31 -7.87 -73.10
N PHE A 4 10.50 -7.02 -72.46
CA PHE A 4 10.84 -6.40 -71.19
C PHE A 4 10.40 -7.31 -70.03
N THR A 5 11.36 -7.91 -69.32
CA THR A 5 11.14 -8.55 -68.02
C THR A 5 11.33 -7.50 -66.93
N MET A 6 10.24 -7.07 -66.29
CA MET A 6 10.28 -6.27 -65.07
C MET A 6 10.53 -7.19 -63.86
N ASN A 7 11.79 -7.34 -63.47
CA ASN A 7 12.14 -7.84 -62.14
C ASN A 7 12.02 -6.68 -61.15
N MET A 8 10.88 -6.53 -60.48
CA MET A 8 10.81 -5.71 -59.26
C MET A 8 11.06 -6.61 -58.05
N PRO A 9 12.16 -6.44 -57.30
CA PRO A 9 12.30 -7.10 -56.02
C PRO A 9 11.27 -6.50 -55.07
N ILE A 10 10.40 -7.34 -54.52
CA ILE A 10 9.52 -6.96 -53.41
C ILE A 10 10.45 -6.85 -52.19
N GLY A 11 10.84 -5.62 -51.84
CA GLY A 11 11.56 -5.36 -50.60
C GLY A 11 10.67 -5.74 -49.43
N SER A 12 11.00 -6.85 -48.76
CA SER A 12 10.46 -7.16 -47.44
C SER A 12 11.06 -6.15 -46.46
N ALA A 13 10.29 -5.13 -46.09
CA ALA A 13 10.61 -4.30 -44.95
C ALA A 13 10.31 -5.12 -43.69
N SER A 14 11.31 -5.84 -43.19
CA SER A 14 11.27 -6.41 -41.84
C SER A 14 11.56 -5.26 -40.88
N ALA A 15 10.51 -4.64 -40.34
CA ALA A 15 10.65 -3.72 -39.23
C ALA A 15 11.04 -4.55 -38.00
N THR A 16 12.30 -4.46 -37.57
CA THR A 16 12.71 -4.98 -36.27
C THR A 16 12.03 -4.14 -35.20
N LEU A 17 11.02 -4.70 -34.54
CA LEU A 17 10.48 -4.13 -33.30
C LEU A 17 11.61 -4.16 -32.25
N SER A 18 12.25 -3.02 -32.00
CA SER A 18 13.13 -2.88 -30.85
C SER A 18 12.27 -2.76 -29.59
N VAL A 19 12.27 -3.78 -28.74
CA VAL A 19 11.68 -3.67 -27.40
C VAL A 19 12.50 -2.61 -26.64
N PRO A 20 11.87 -1.58 -26.04
CA PRO A 20 12.58 -0.64 -25.19
C PRO A 20 13.37 -1.39 -24.11
N ALA A 21 14.62 -1.01 -23.88
CA ALA A 21 15.39 -1.60 -22.80
C ALA A 21 14.74 -1.21 -21.46
N LEU A 22 14.47 -2.18 -20.61
CA LEU A 22 13.99 -1.91 -19.26
C LEU A 22 15.17 -1.50 -18.37
N ASN A 23 15.01 -0.39 -17.66
CA ASN A 23 15.94 0.08 -16.64
C ASN A 23 15.37 -0.24 -15.26
N THR A 24 16.22 -0.66 -14.33
CA THR A 24 15.82 -0.91 -12.94
C THR A 24 15.87 0.38 -12.14
N TYR A 25 14.79 0.65 -11.42
CA TYR A 25 14.62 1.78 -10.53
C TYR A 25 14.37 1.27 -9.10
N ALA A 26 14.94 1.97 -8.12
CA ALA A 26 14.66 1.75 -6.71
C ALA A 26 14.24 3.09 -6.09
N VAL A 27 13.01 3.15 -5.57
CA VAL A 27 12.43 4.37 -5.00
C VAL A 27 11.89 4.10 -3.60
N THR A 28 11.91 5.14 -2.76
CA THR A 28 11.24 5.15 -1.46
C THR A 28 10.28 6.32 -1.45
N LEU A 29 8.99 6.01 -1.34
CA LEU A 29 7.93 7.00 -1.18
C LEU A 29 7.71 7.23 0.32
N GLN A 30 7.82 8.47 0.75
CA GLN A 30 7.68 8.88 2.14
C GLN A 30 7.32 10.37 2.21
N ASP A 31 6.27 10.70 2.92
CA ASP A 31 5.76 12.07 3.00
C ASP A 31 6.79 13.06 3.55
N GLY A 32 7.11 14.09 2.76
CA GLY A 32 8.13 15.10 3.07
C GLY A 32 9.53 14.76 2.54
N VAL A 33 9.70 13.63 1.85
CA VAL A 33 10.97 13.24 1.21
C VAL A 33 10.86 13.36 -0.30
N SER A 34 11.84 14.00 -0.94
CA SER A 34 11.94 14.14 -2.41
C SER A 34 10.66 14.70 -3.07
N GLY A 35 9.89 15.51 -2.34
CA GLY A 35 8.63 16.11 -2.84
C GLY A 35 7.40 15.20 -2.78
N TYR A 36 7.50 14.00 -2.22
CA TYR A 36 6.35 13.10 -2.03
C TYR A 36 5.45 13.59 -0.89
N SER A 37 4.14 13.51 -1.10
CA SER A 37 3.08 13.87 -0.14
C SER A 37 1.80 13.05 -0.39
N GLY A 38 1.99 11.80 -0.78
CA GLY A 38 0.94 10.91 -1.30
C GLY A 38 0.53 9.81 -0.32
N THR A 39 0.99 9.86 0.93
CA THR A 39 0.56 8.94 1.98
C THR A 39 -0.75 9.41 2.58
N ALA A 40 -1.73 8.51 2.69
CA ALA A 40 -2.87 8.65 3.57
C ALA A 40 -2.80 7.53 4.60
N ASP A 41 -2.90 7.83 5.89
CA ASP A 41 -2.99 6.84 6.95
C ASP A 41 -3.81 7.28 8.16
N THR A 42 -4.47 6.32 8.80
CA THR A 42 -5.27 6.59 10.00
C THR A 42 -5.48 5.30 10.79
N MET A 43 -6.11 5.42 11.96
CA MET A 43 -6.48 4.29 12.78
C MET A 43 -8.00 4.24 12.97
N ILE A 44 -8.57 3.05 12.87
CA ILE A 44 -9.96 2.78 13.25
C ILE A 44 -10.03 2.05 14.58
N ASN A 45 -10.98 2.43 15.44
CA ASN A 45 -11.00 2.02 16.85
C ASN A 45 -12.39 1.53 17.29
N ALA A 46 -12.53 0.26 17.62
CA ALA A 46 -13.79 -0.31 18.11
C ALA A 46 -14.28 0.32 19.42
N TRP A 47 -13.38 0.86 20.25
CA TRP A 47 -13.73 1.52 21.52
C TRP A 47 -14.15 2.98 21.36
N ALA A 48 -13.86 3.58 20.21
CA ALA A 48 -14.30 4.92 19.85
C ALA A 48 -14.86 4.88 18.42
N PRO A 49 -15.99 4.18 18.19
CA PRO A 49 -16.34 3.68 16.87
C PRO A 49 -16.70 4.76 15.85
N ALA A 50 -17.09 5.95 16.31
CA ALA A 50 -17.39 7.10 15.47
C ALA A 50 -16.21 8.09 15.32
N ALA A 51 -15.09 7.88 16.04
CA ALA A 51 -13.93 8.76 15.95
C ALA A 51 -13.15 8.51 14.64
N ALA A 52 -12.69 9.59 14.02
CA ALA A 52 -11.88 9.57 12.81
C ALA A 52 -10.56 10.33 13.04
N PRO A 53 -9.51 9.64 13.56
CA PRO A 53 -8.27 10.28 13.99
C PRO A 53 -7.25 10.44 12.84
N GLY A 54 -7.68 10.95 11.68
CA GLY A 54 -6.83 11.09 10.48
C GLY A 54 -5.73 12.14 10.54
N SER A 55 -5.52 12.78 11.69
CA SER A 55 -4.38 13.68 11.94
C SER A 55 -3.56 13.27 13.17
N ALA A 56 -3.80 12.04 13.66
CA ALA A 56 -3.07 11.52 14.80
C ALA A 56 -1.65 11.19 14.38
N VAL A 57 -0.67 11.67 15.15
CA VAL A 57 0.76 11.40 14.92
C VAL A 57 1.16 9.95 15.26
N ASP A 58 0.29 9.26 16.01
CA ASP A 58 0.45 7.88 16.43
C ASP A 58 -0.78 7.07 16.04
N VAL A 59 -0.54 5.88 15.49
CA VAL A 59 -1.56 4.89 15.17
C VAL A 59 -1.28 3.62 15.95
N TYR A 60 -2.32 2.82 16.22
CA TYR A 60 -2.21 1.66 17.09
C TYR A 60 -2.84 0.44 16.45
N VAL A 61 -2.15 -0.71 16.58
CA VAL A 61 -2.71 -2.02 16.27
C VAL A 61 -2.96 -2.74 17.57
N ARG A 62 -4.20 -3.17 17.79
CA ARG A 62 -4.59 -3.91 18.98
C ARG A 62 -5.29 -5.20 18.62
N GLN A 63 -4.73 -6.32 19.07
CA GLN A 63 -5.34 -7.63 18.86
C GLN A 63 -6.40 -7.94 19.95
N PRO A 64 -7.47 -8.69 19.62
CA PRO A 64 -7.72 -9.39 18.34
C PRO A 64 -8.55 -8.55 17.33
N GLY A 65 -8.08 -7.37 16.94
CA GLY A 65 -8.73 -6.50 15.96
C GLY A 65 -9.58 -5.40 16.59
N VAL A 66 -9.18 -4.89 17.75
CA VAL A 66 -9.86 -3.77 18.42
C VAL A 66 -9.46 -2.43 17.80
N LYS A 67 -8.20 -2.33 17.37
CA LYS A 67 -7.64 -1.17 16.66
C LYS A 67 -6.89 -1.67 15.44
N SER A 68 -7.12 -1.02 14.31
CA SER A 68 -6.52 -1.36 13.03
C SER A 68 -6.01 -0.09 12.35
N VAL A 69 -4.95 -0.22 11.56
CA VAL A 69 -4.35 0.90 10.83
C VAL A 69 -4.70 0.76 9.35
N LEU A 70 -5.14 1.86 8.73
CA LEU A 70 -5.33 1.98 7.29
C LEU A 70 -4.17 2.77 6.72
N VAL A 71 -3.63 2.35 5.58
CA VAL A 71 -2.58 3.12 4.89
C VAL A 71 -2.67 2.92 3.39
N GLN A 72 -2.43 4.01 2.67
CA GLN A 72 -2.38 4.05 1.22
C GLN A 72 -1.21 4.94 0.79
N PHE A 73 -0.52 4.53 -0.27
CA PHE A 73 0.47 5.34 -0.96
C PHE A 73 -0.01 5.61 -2.39
N ASP A 74 0.00 6.86 -2.81
CA ASP A 74 -0.19 7.23 -4.22
C ASP A 74 0.99 6.75 -5.06
N LEU A 75 0.69 5.98 -6.12
CA LEU A 75 1.64 5.42 -7.08
C LEU A 75 1.47 5.99 -8.50
N THR A 76 0.60 6.98 -8.68
CA THR A 76 0.28 7.54 -10.01
C THR A 76 1.46 8.18 -10.73
N ALA A 77 2.52 8.55 -10.00
CA ALA A 77 3.79 9.04 -10.57
C ALA A 77 4.64 7.92 -11.20
N ILE A 78 4.38 6.65 -10.87
CA ILE A 78 5.04 5.50 -11.47
C ILE A 78 4.32 5.15 -12.78
N THR A 79 5.07 4.96 -13.86
CA THR A 79 4.51 4.60 -15.15
C THR A 79 3.77 3.26 -15.07
N ASN A 80 2.60 3.16 -15.71
CA ASN A 80 1.83 1.92 -15.79
C ASN A 80 2.51 0.81 -16.62
N LEU A 81 3.64 1.12 -17.27
CA LEU A 81 4.52 0.17 -17.94
C LEU A 81 5.54 -0.47 -16.99
N ALA A 82 5.57 -0.07 -15.72
CA ALA A 82 6.51 -0.60 -14.74
C ALA A 82 6.17 -2.06 -14.39
N GLN A 83 7.22 -2.88 -14.33
CA GLN A 83 7.21 -4.25 -13.84
C GLN A 83 7.78 -4.23 -12.43
N VAL A 84 6.96 -4.52 -11.43
CA VAL A 84 7.36 -4.51 -10.02
C VAL A 84 8.16 -5.77 -9.70
N ASP A 85 9.36 -5.58 -9.17
CA ASP A 85 10.20 -6.67 -8.65
C ASP A 85 10.00 -6.85 -7.14
N GLU A 86 9.88 -5.75 -6.40
CA GLU A 86 9.65 -5.74 -4.95
C GLU A 86 8.85 -4.50 -4.56
N ALA A 87 7.81 -4.67 -3.73
CA ALA A 87 7.16 -3.55 -3.05
C ALA A 87 6.89 -3.89 -1.58
N LYS A 88 7.30 -2.99 -0.67
CA LYS A 88 7.12 -3.18 0.78
C LYS A 88 6.62 -1.91 1.44
N ILE A 89 5.52 -2.01 2.18
CA ILE A 89 5.03 -0.95 3.07
C ILE A 89 5.63 -1.14 4.45
N GLY A 90 6.23 -0.09 5.00
CA GLY A 90 6.92 -0.10 6.28
C GLY A 90 6.35 0.90 7.26
N PHE A 91 6.24 0.48 8.52
CA PHE A 91 5.94 1.35 9.66
C PHE A 91 7.08 1.31 10.67
N PHE A 92 7.41 2.46 11.24
CA PHE A 92 8.24 2.48 12.43
C PHE A 92 7.38 2.19 13.67
N VAL A 93 7.78 1.19 14.46
CA VAL A 93 7.11 0.77 15.69
C VAL A 93 7.98 1.18 16.88
N PRO A 94 7.74 2.34 17.52
CA PRO A 94 8.55 2.78 18.66
C PRO A 94 8.32 1.91 19.90
N TYR A 95 7.10 1.40 20.08
CA TYR A 95 6.69 0.74 21.31
C TYR A 95 5.73 -0.43 21.05
N VAL A 96 5.93 -1.49 21.84
CA VAL A 96 5.05 -2.67 21.93
C VAL A 96 4.85 -2.97 23.41
N GLY A 97 3.65 -3.36 23.80
CA GLY A 97 3.38 -3.81 25.17
C GLY A 97 4.14 -5.10 25.54
N SER A 98 3.86 -5.65 26.73
CA SER A 98 4.54 -6.85 27.25
C SER A 98 4.34 -8.12 26.42
N ASN A 99 3.28 -8.16 25.61
CA ASN A 99 2.94 -9.30 24.77
C ASN A 99 3.19 -8.95 23.30
N ALA A 100 3.65 -9.94 22.54
CA ALA A 100 3.80 -9.79 21.10
C ALA A 100 2.46 -9.52 20.42
N VAL A 101 2.51 -8.68 19.38
CA VAL A 101 1.36 -8.35 18.53
C VAL A 101 1.59 -8.93 17.14
N THR A 102 0.63 -9.70 16.65
CA THR A 102 0.62 -10.15 15.26
C THR A 102 -0.17 -9.14 14.43
N MET A 103 0.47 -8.57 13.41
CA MET A 103 -0.07 -7.61 12.46
C MET A 103 -0.35 -8.33 11.14
N ASN A 104 -1.62 -8.47 10.78
CA ASN A 104 -2.03 -9.07 9.51
C ASN A 104 -2.44 -7.97 8.54
N ALA A 105 -1.78 -7.88 7.40
CA ALA A 105 -2.08 -6.92 6.35
C ALA A 105 -3.08 -7.53 5.35
N TYR A 106 -4.11 -6.78 5.00
CA TYR A 106 -5.11 -7.15 3.99
C TYR A 106 -5.27 -6.01 3.00
N GLU A 107 -5.44 -6.32 1.73
CA GLU A 107 -5.86 -5.33 0.72
C GLU A 107 -7.22 -4.74 1.10
N LEU A 108 -7.35 -3.41 1.03
CA LEU A 108 -8.65 -2.75 1.11
C LEU A 108 -9.30 -2.75 -0.28
N LEU A 109 -10.59 -3.10 -0.32
CA LEU A 109 -11.40 -3.16 -1.54
C LEU A 109 -12.37 -1.99 -1.66
N LYS A 110 -12.44 -1.15 -0.62
CA LYS A 110 -13.31 0.01 -0.55
C LYS A 110 -12.48 1.26 -0.31
N SER A 111 -12.76 2.28 -1.10
CA SER A 111 -12.17 3.60 -0.92
C SER A 111 -12.56 4.20 0.44
N TRP A 112 -11.63 4.96 1.01
CA TRP A 112 -11.79 5.59 2.31
C TRP A 112 -11.15 6.98 2.29
N SER A 113 -11.46 7.77 3.31
CA SER A 113 -10.95 9.13 3.46
C SER A 113 -10.27 9.25 4.82
N GLU A 114 -8.98 9.56 4.82
CA GLU A 114 -8.16 9.73 6.03
C GLU A 114 -8.83 10.58 7.11
N SER A 115 -9.36 11.75 6.72
CA SER A 115 -10.00 12.70 7.63
C SER A 115 -11.35 12.25 8.20
N SER A 116 -11.97 11.18 7.68
CA SER A 116 -13.32 10.74 8.06
C SER A 116 -13.51 9.24 8.28
N ALA A 117 -12.50 8.43 7.96
CA ALA A 117 -12.51 7.01 8.22
C ALA A 117 -12.53 6.75 9.74
N SER A 118 -13.48 5.93 10.15
CA SER A 118 -13.74 5.53 11.52
C SER A 118 -13.99 4.03 11.56
N TRP A 119 -14.23 3.46 12.75
CA TRP A 119 -14.59 2.05 12.86
C TRP A 119 -15.89 1.71 12.10
N LEU A 120 -16.83 2.66 12.03
CA LEU A 120 -18.14 2.45 11.39
C LEU A 120 -18.16 2.89 9.92
N ASN A 121 -17.40 3.92 9.55
CA ASN A 121 -17.48 4.55 8.23
C ASN A 121 -16.12 4.55 7.53
N ALA A 122 -16.10 4.24 6.24
CA ALA A 122 -14.92 4.38 5.38
C ALA A 122 -14.67 5.86 5.02
N ALA A 123 -15.74 6.61 4.82
CA ALA A 123 -15.72 8.04 4.57
C ALA A 123 -17.01 8.68 5.10
N SER A 124 -17.08 10.00 5.12
CA SER A 124 -18.31 10.72 5.48
C SER A 124 -19.52 10.24 4.67
N GLY A 125 -20.53 9.70 5.37
CA GLY A 125 -21.75 9.19 4.76
C GLY A 125 -21.64 7.82 4.08
N THR A 126 -20.45 7.19 4.10
CA THR A 126 -20.21 5.87 3.51
C THR A 126 -19.70 4.90 4.57
N GLY A 127 -20.56 3.94 4.95
CA GLY A 127 -20.24 2.88 5.89
C GLY A 127 -19.24 1.86 5.34
N TRP A 128 -18.45 1.27 6.23
CA TRP A 128 -17.94 -0.08 5.98
C TRP A 128 -19.15 -1.03 5.89
N GLU A 129 -19.03 -2.11 5.11
CA GLU A 129 -20.05 -3.16 5.09
C GLU A 129 -20.15 -3.83 6.46
N MET A 130 -19.00 -4.10 7.09
CA MET A 130 -18.94 -4.50 8.48
C MET A 130 -17.97 -3.61 9.25
N PRO A 131 -18.30 -3.24 10.52
CA PRO A 131 -17.42 -2.41 11.33
C PRO A 131 -15.98 -2.92 11.37
N GLY A 132 -15.03 -1.99 11.36
CA GLY A 132 -13.61 -2.31 11.35
C GLY A 132 -13.05 -2.66 9.97
N ALA A 133 -13.72 -2.24 8.89
CA ALA A 133 -13.41 -2.63 7.51
C ALA A 133 -13.32 -4.16 7.35
N SER A 134 -14.24 -4.89 8.00
CA SER A 134 -14.15 -6.36 8.10
C SER A 134 -15.01 -7.09 7.08
N GLY A 135 -15.81 -6.37 6.30
CA GLY A 135 -16.71 -6.91 5.29
C GLY A 135 -16.01 -7.46 4.04
N PRO A 136 -16.61 -8.42 3.33
CA PRO A 136 -16.08 -8.93 2.07
C PRO A 136 -15.98 -7.88 0.95
N THR A 137 -16.73 -6.77 1.04
CA THR A 137 -16.58 -5.61 0.14
C THR A 137 -15.68 -4.52 0.70
N ASP A 138 -15.21 -4.65 1.96
CA ASP A 138 -14.33 -3.68 2.60
C ASP A 138 -12.85 -4.05 2.39
N ARG A 139 -12.52 -5.33 2.50
CA ARG A 139 -11.15 -5.86 2.37
C ARG A 139 -11.12 -7.28 1.81
N ALA A 140 -9.96 -7.70 1.30
CA ALA A 140 -9.73 -9.06 0.86
C ALA A 140 -9.80 -10.07 2.02
N THR A 141 -10.27 -11.29 1.73
CA THR A 141 -10.34 -12.38 2.72
C THR A 141 -8.95 -12.92 3.07
N ALA A 142 -8.06 -13.01 2.08
CA ALA A 142 -6.69 -13.45 2.28
C ALA A 142 -5.82 -12.28 2.73
N MET A 143 -4.93 -12.52 3.69
CA MET A 143 -3.89 -11.56 4.06
C MET A 143 -2.81 -11.52 2.97
N THR A 144 -2.29 -10.34 2.67
CA THR A 144 -1.14 -10.17 1.76
C THR A 144 0.16 -10.54 2.48
N ASP A 145 0.27 -10.20 3.76
CA ASP A 145 1.43 -10.54 4.59
C ASP A 145 1.06 -10.48 6.10
N SER A 146 1.91 -11.06 6.95
CA SER A 146 1.75 -11.05 8.40
C SER A 146 3.09 -10.94 9.12
N GLN A 147 3.18 -10.05 10.09
CA GLN A 147 4.38 -9.81 10.90
C GLN A 147 4.05 -9.94 12.38
N THR A 148 4.92 -10.57 13.16
CA THR A 148 4.78 -10.63 14.63
C THR A 148 5.86 -9.79 15.29
N VAL A 149 5.44 -8.82 16.08
CA VAL A 149 6.32 -7.82 16.70
C VAL A 149 6.35 -8.05 18.21
N SER A 150 7.54 -8.29 18.74
CA SER A 150 7.79 -8.55 20.18
C SER A 150 8.66 -7.48 20.84
N ALA A 151 9.22 -6.55 20.07
CA ALA A 151 10.04 -5.45 20.56
C ALA A 151 9.83 -4.21 19.68
N GLY A 152 9.81 -3.03 20.31
CA GLY A 152 9.77 -1.74 19.61
C GLY A 152 11.17 -1.27 19.16
N GLY A 153 11.22 -0.06 18.62
CA GLY A 153 12.43 0.59 18.11
C GLY A 153 12.86 0.10 16.73
N SER A 154 11.96 -0.51 15.96
CA SER A 154 12.27 -1.14 14.68
C SER A 154 11.23 -0.85 13.61
N TRP A 155 11.62 -1.05 12.36
CA TRP A 155 10.69 -1.05 11.24
C TRP A 155 10.04 -2.42 11.08
N VAL A 156 8.75 -2.41 10.79
CA VAL A 156 7.97 -3.59 10.40
C VAL A 156 7.55 -3.39 8.96
N TRP A 157 7.85 -4.38 8.11
CA TRP A 157 7.64 -4.32 6.66
C TRP A 157 6.64 -5.39 6.23
N PHE A 158 5.72 -5.01 5.36
CA PHE A 158 4.74 -5.90 4.73
C PHE A 158 5.02 -5.99 3.24
N ASP A 159 5.12 -7.22 2.73
CA ASP A 159 5.21 -7.45 1.29
C ASP A 159 3.86 -7.15 0.61
N VAL A 160 3.89 -6.24 -0.36
CA VAL A 160 2.73 -5.84 -1.16
C VAL A 160 3.06 -5.87 -2.66
N SER A 161 4.05 -6.65 -3.08
CA SER A 161 4.58 -6.65 -4.45
C SER A 161 3.47 -6.90 -5.49
N ASP A 162 2.64 -7.91 -5.29
CA ASP A 162 1.53 -8.25 -6.19
C ASP A 162 0.44 -7.15 -6.22
N LEU A 163 0.16 -6.55 -5.06
CA LEU A 163 -0.79 -5.45 -4.94
C LEU A 163 -0.27 -4.19 -5.64
N ALA A 164 0.99 -3.84 -5.43
CA ALA A 164 1.64 -2.69 -6.05
C ALA A 164 1.66 -2.82 -7.58
N GLN A 165 1.95 -4.02 -8.11
CA GLN A 165 1.86 -4.28 -9.54
C GLN A 165 0.44 -4.01 -10.07
N THR A 166 -0.58 -4.45 -9.34
CA THR A 166 -1.98 -4.23 -9.69
C THR A 166 -2.35 -2.74 -9.63
N TRP A 167 -1.99 -2.04 -8.56
CA TRP A 167 -2.28 -0.62 -8.36
C TRP A 167 -1.57 0.29 -9.37
N ILE A 168 -0.37 -0.07 -9.83
CA ILE A 168 0.34 0.67 -10.88
C ILE A 168 -0.37 0.52 -12.24
N MET A 169 -0.88 -0.68 -12.55
CA MET A 169 -1.64 -0.93 -13.78
C MET A 169 -3.06 -0.33 -13.72
N HIS A 170 -3.67 -0.34 -12.54
CA HIS A 170 -5.05 0.07 -12.27
C HIS A 170 -5.11 1.00 -11.04
N PRO A 171 -4.70 2.28 -11.17
CA PRO A 171 -4.64 3.19 -10.03
C PRO A 171 -5.96 3.38 -9.28
N GLU A 172 -7.10 3.18 -9.96
CA GLU A 172 -8.44 3.27 -9.38
C GLU A 172 -8.75 2.18 -8.35
N THR A 173 -8.02 1.05 -8.36
CA THR A 173 -8.19 -0.04 -7.39
C THR A 173 -7.27 0.10 -6.18
N ASN A 174 -6.35 1.06 -6.21
CA ASN A 174 -5.51 1.34 -5.06
C ASN A 174 -6.35 1.96 -3.95
N HIS A 175 -6.65 1.18 -2.92
CA HIS A 175 -7.21 1.65 -1.66
C HIS A 175 -6.28 1.34 -0.48
N GLY A 176 -5.06 0.89 -0.77
CA GLY A 176 -4.06 0.55 0.22
C GLY A 176 -4.36 -0.74 0.99
N ILE A 177 -3.85 -0.82 2.22
CA ILE A 177 -4.02 -1.97 3.09
C ILE A 177 -4.61 -1.58 4.45
N VAL A 178 -5.26 -2.55 5.09
CA VAL A 178 -5.60 -2.51 6.51
C VAL A 178 -4.73 -3.51 7.28
N ILE A 179 -4.16 -3.04 8.38
CA ILE A 179 -3.37 -3.85 9.31
C ILE A 179 -4.20 -4.15 10.54
N VAL A 180 -4.49 -5.42 10.78
CA VAL A 180 -5.35 -5.90 11.86
C VAL A 180 -4.55 -6.74 12.86
N GLY A 181 -4.79 -6.54 14.15
CA GLY A 181 -4.20 -7.36 15.20
C GLY A 181 -4.77 -8.79 15.20
N GLY A 182 -3.97 -9.79 14.84
CA GLY A 182 -4.40 -11.18 14.62
C GLY A 182 -4.15 -12.16 15.77
N GLY A 183 -3.48 -11.75 16.84
CA GLY A 183 -3.17 -12.65 17.96
C GLY A 183 -4.33 -12.87 18.94
N HIS A 184 -4.24 -13.93 19.73
CA HIS A 184 -5.30 -14.40 20.65
C HIS A 184 -5.17 -13.84 22.08
N VAL A 185 -4.11 -13.06 22.35
CA VAL A 185 -3.82 -12.48 23.67
C VAL A 185 -3.99 -10.97 23.58
N ASN A 186 -4.62 -10.33 24.56
CA ASN A 186 -4.73 -8.87 24.56
C ASN A 186 -3.34 -8.20 24.53
N ALA A 187 -3.04 -7.50 23.44
CA ALA A 187 -1.77 -6.82 23.20
C ALA A 187 -1.99 -5.64 22.25
N GLU A 188 -1.18 -4.60 22.41
CA GLU A 188 -1.21 -3.39 21.60
C GLU A 188 0.21 -2.94 21.29
N LEU A 189 0.38 -2.42 20.07
CA LEU A 189 1.57 -1.70 19.65
C LEU A 189 1.20 -0.31 19.15
N GLN A 190 2.18 0.58 19.22
CA GLN A 190 2.16 1.92 18.65
C GLN A 190 3.02 1.91 17.38
N ALA A 191 2.52 2.52 16.32
CA ALA A 191 3.24 2.80 15.09
C ALA A 191 3.12 4.30 14.74
N ILE A 192 4.04 4.76 13.92
CA ILE A 192 4.14 6.17 13.50
C ILE A 192 3.31 6.41 12.23
N SER A 193 2.56 7.53 12.18
CA SER A 193 1.81 7.98 10.99
C SER A 193 2.59 8.97 10.12
N SER A 194 2.01 9.30 8.96
CA SER A 194 2.46 10.34 8.04
C SER A 194 2.48 11.75 8.68
N ASP A 195 1.65 12.01 9.68
CA ASP A 195 1.62 13.29 10.41
C ASP A 195 2.76 13.46 11.42
N PHE A 196 3.53 12.41 11.70
CA PHE A 196 4.56 12.48 12.73
C PHE A 196 5.61 13.57 12.40
N PRO A 197 6.06 14.37 13.38
CA PRO A 197 6.95 15.51 13.10
C PRO A 197 8.33 15.13 12.53
N VAL A 198 8.78 13.90 12.79
CA VAL A 198 10.10 13.42 12.36
C VAL A 198 9.94 12.61 11.07
N THR A 199 10.22 13.26 9.94
CA THR A 199 9.99 12.71 8.60
C THR A 199 10.56 11.32 8.39
N PHE A 200 11.80 11.05 8.83
CA PHE A 200 12.43 9.75 8.56
C PHE A 200 11.72 8.57 9.24
N MET A 201 10.87 8.80 10.25
CA MET A 201 10.12 7.77 10.97
C MET A 201 8.72 7.52 10.40
N ARG A 202 8.22 8.39 9.51
CA ARG A 202 6.90 8.27 8.87
C ARG A 202 6.83 7.00 8.01
N PRO A 203 5.64 6.43 7.75
CA PRO A 203 5.48 5.27 6.88
C PRO A 203 6.22 5.40 5.55
N GLN A 204 6.72 4.28 5.05
CA GLN A 204 7.47 4.21 3.78
C GLN A 204 6.86 3.17 2.86
N LEU A 205 6.83 3.44 1.55
CA LEU A 205 6.75 2.40 0.53
C LEU A 205 8.10 2.30 -0.17
N ARG A 206 8.75 1.15 -0.08
CA ARG A 206 9.94 0.83 -0.87
C ARG A 206 9.51 0.06 -2.10
N LEU A 207 9.96 0.50 -3.27
CA LEU A 207 9.60 -0.08 -4.55
C LEU A 207 10.84 -0.27 -5.40
N VAL A 208 11.02 -1.48 -5.92
CA VAL A 208 11.98 -1.84 -6.96
C VAL A 208 11.19 -2.29 -8.18
N TYR A 209 11.46 -1.68 -9.33
CA TYR A 209 10.74 -1.98 -10.56
C TYR A 209 11.58 -1.74 -11.81
N ALA A 210 11.23 -2.40 -12.90
CA ALA A 210 11.82 -2.20 -14.20
C ALA A 210 10.85 -1.42 -15.11
N ALA A 211 11.32 -0.39 -15.80
CA ALA A 211 10.49 0.39 -16.74
C ALA A 211 11.32 0.90 -17.94
N PRO A 212 10.68 1.21 -19.09
CA PRO A 212 11.35 1.76 -20.27
C PRO A 212 12.15 3.05 -20.02
#